data_AF-A4SID2-F1
#
_entry.id   AF-A4SID2-F1
#
_cell.length_a   1.000
_cell.length_b   1.000
_cell.length_c   1.000
_cell.angle_alpha   90.00
_cell.angle_beta   90.00
_cell.angle_gamma   90.00
#
_symmetry.space_group_name_H-M   'P 1'
#
loop_
_entity.id
_entity.type
_entity.pdbx_description
1 polymer ?
#
loop_
_entity_poly.entity_id
_entity_poly.type
_entity_poly.pdbx_seq_one_letter_code
_entity_poly.pdbx_strand_id
1 'polypeptide(L)'
;MDLLASLHFSLSITGPICVVLLLGIWLKQLGLLPDSFVESASRLVFQVTLPALLFLSMVRTDFSTMPSPWLILYGLLGTLTGFLILEALAARFIPERRQRGIFVQGSFRGNMGIMGLAYVQNAYGPEGIGAAALLVGSVTVLYNILAVITLTRSLGGGKGIKPILNGIAKNPLIIAILSALPFGLLGIELPQLVITTGNYFANMTLPLALLCTGASLNLKALRGGAMLTGWATVNRLFCIPLLLVLGAWALGFSQQALGILFLISSTPTAAASYVMTRAMGGRQRTGRQHHSHHHAGLAHHHQPGRRSDELPGVDGVIHLVRLFHVLAPAPSSRGPERRGDRVHSC
;
A
#
# COMPACT_ATOMS: atom_id res chain seq x y z
N MET A 1 8.81 28.75 -9.98
CA MET A 1 7.37 28.45 -9.86
C MET A 1 6.85 29.20 -8.65
N ASP A 2 5.81 30.03 -8.80
CA ASP A 2 5.19 30.70 -7.67
C ASP A 2 4.57 29.67 -6.71
N LEU A 3 4.71 29.89 -5.41
CA LEU A 3 4.16 29.00 -4.37
C LEU A 3 2.66 28.72 -4.60
N LEU A 4 1.91 29.75 -5.03
CA LEU A 4 0.51 29.64 -5.40
C LEU A 4 0.27 28.69 -6.58
N ALA A 5 1.14 28.71 -7.60
CA ALA A 5 1.03 27.81 -8.74
C ALA A 5 1.30 26.34 -8.33
N SER A 6 2.32 26.11 -7.49
CA SER A 6 2.63 24.78 -6.96
C SER A 6 1.51 24.24 -6.05
N LEU A 7 0.90 25.10 -5.24
CA LEU A 7 -0.25 24.75 -4.41
C LEU A 7 -1.48 24.42 -5.26
N HIS A 8 -1.81 25.27 -6.23
CA HIS A 8 -2.93 25.04 -7.15
C HIS A 8 -2.75 23.73 -7.93
N PHE A 9 -1.55 23.48 -8.45
CA PHE A 9 -1.21 22.22 -9.13
C PHE A 9 -1.38 21.02 -8.21
N SER A 10 -0.81 21.07 -7.00
CA SER A 10 -0.95 19.99 -6.01
C SER A 10 -2.42 19.71 -5.66
N LEU A 11 -3.22 20.77 -5.49
CA LEU A 11 -4.65 20.67 -5.21
C LEU A 11 -5.44 20.14 -6.41
N SER A 12 -5.06 20.48 -7.64
CA SER A 12 -5.73 19.99 -8.84
C SER A 12 -5.57 18.47 -9.03
N ILE A 13 -4.45 17.90 -8.60
CA ILE A 13 -4.20 16.45 -8.70
C ILE A 13 -4.76 15.70 -7.48
N THR A 14 -4.55 16.21 -6.26
CA THR A 14 -5.02 15.53 -5.03
C THR A 14 -6.49 15.79 -4.71
N GLY A 15 -7.03 16.93 -5.14
CA GLY A 15 -8.41 17.36 -4.89
C GLY A 15 -9.45 16.34 -5.33
N PRO A 16 -9.46 15.87 -6.59
CA PRO A 16 -10.40 14.85 -7.05
C PRO A 16 -10.35 13.57 -6.22
N ILE A 17 -9.15 13.14 -5.82
CA ILE A 17 -8.94 11.95 -4.98
C ILE A 17 -9.61 12.15 -3.61
N CYS A 18 -9.36 13.30 -2.98
CA CYS A 18 -9.97 13.68 -1.70
C CYS A 18 -11.50 13.79 -1.81
N VAL A 19 -12.02 14.40 -2.87
CA VAL A 19 -13.47 14.53 -3.11
C VAL A 19 -14.12 13.16 -3.20
N VAL A 20 -13.56 12.22 -3.97
CA VAL A 20 -14.12 10.86 -4.09
C VAL A 20 -14.03 10.08 -2.78
N LEU A 21 -12.96 10.26 -2.00
CA LEU A 21 -12.84 9.67 -0.66
C LEU A 21 -13.93 10.21 0.30
N LEU A 22 -14.12 11.53 0.34
CA LEU A 22 -15.14 12.19 1.16
C LEU A 22 -16.56 11.78 0.72
N LEU A 23 -16.79 11.69 -0.60
CA LEU A 23 -18.02 11.17 -1.17
C LEU A 23 -18.29 9.74 -0.70
N GLY A 24 -17.27 8.87 -0.67
CA GLY A 24 -17.40 7.52 -0.11
C GLY A 24 -17.83 7.50 1.36
N ILE A 25 -17.28 8.39 2.19
CA ILE A 25 -17.69 8.54 3.60
C ILE A 25 -19.16 8.99 3.67
N TRP A 26 -19.52 9.99 2.89
CA TRP A 26 -20.87 10.55 2.88
C TRP A 26 -21.92 9.53 2.40
N LEU A 27 -21.66 8.83 1.30
CA LEU A 27 -22.54 7.78 0.78
C LEU A 27 -22.68 6.58 1.74
N LYS A 28 -21.64 6.28 2.53
CA LYS A 28 -21.73 5.30 3.61
C LYS A 28 -22.67 5.76 4.72
N GLN A 29 -22.61 7.04 5.11
CA GLN A 29 -23.49 7.61 6.13
C GLN A 29 -24.96 7.63 5.66
N LEU A 30 -25.20 7.81 4.36
CA LEU A 30 -26.53 7.69 3.74
C LEU A 30 -27.03 6.24 3.61
N GLY A 31 -26.20 5.24 3.94
CA GLY A 31 -26.56 3.82 3.80
C GLY A 31 -26.51 3.26 2.38
N LEU A 32 -26.12 4.07 1.37
CA LEU A 32 -26.01 3.65 -0.03
C LEU A 32 -24.84 2.69 -0.27
N LEU A 33 -23.81 2.73 0.59
CA LEU A 33 -22.63 1.87 0.52
C LEU A 33 -22.55 0.97 1.76
N PRO A 34 -23.43 -0.03 1.93
CA PRO A 34 -23.35 -0.97 3.05
C PRO A 34 -22.03 -1.76 2.99
N ASP A 35 -21.62 -2.34 4.12
CA ASP A 35 -20.33 -3.07 4.18
C ASP A 35 -20.26 -4.26 3.22
N SER A 36 -21.42 -4.87 2.92
CA SER A 36 -21.60 -5.90 1.91
C SER A 36 -21.27 -5.38 0.50
N PHE A 37 -21.75 -4.19 0.13
CA PHE A 37 -21.40 -3.55 -1.14
C PHE A 37 -19.90 -3.31 -1.21
N VAL A 38 -19.31 -2.71 -0.17
CA VAL A 38 -17.88 -2.38 -0.16
C VAL A 38 -17.03 -3.65 -0.27
N GLU A 39 -17.44 -4.76 0.34
CA GLU A 39 -16.77 -6.05 0.18
C GLU A 39 -16.88 -6.61 -1.24
N SER A 40 -18.09 -6.62 -1.82
CA SER A 40 -18.32 -7.09 -3.20
C SER A 40 -17.60 -6.23 -4.23
N ALA A 41 -17.68 -4.91 -4.11
CA ALA A 41 -16.98 -3.96 -4.97
C ALA A 41 -15.46 -4.12 -4.86
N SER A 42 -14.92 -4.32 -3.66
CA SER A 42 -13.50 -4.59 -3.47
C SER A 42 -13.05 -5.89 -4.16
N ARG A 43 -13.89 -6.93 -4.13
CA ARG A 43 -13.63 -8.20 -4.86
C ARG A 43 -13.67 -7.99 -6.37
N LEU A 44 -14.66 -7.26 -6.89
CA LEU A 44 -14.75 -6.92 -8.32
C LEU A 44 -13.50 -6.17 -8.79
N VAL A 45 -13.07 -5.17 -8.01
CA VAL A 45 -11.86 -4.42 -8.32
C VAL A 45 -10.64 -5.34 -8.38
N PHE A 46 -10.46 -6.17 -7.35
CA PHE A 46 -9.29 -7.04 -7.26
C PHE A 46 -9.27 -8.17 -8.31
N GLN A 47 -10.44 -8.69 -8.70
CA GLN A 47 -10.55 -9.85 -9.59
C GLN A 47 -10.69 -9.49 -11.07
N VAL A 48 -11.13 -8.28 -11.39
CA VAL A 48 -11.46 -7.89 -12.78
C VAL A 48 -10.82 -6.56 -13.15
N THR A 49 -11.15 -5.48 -12.44
CA THR A 49 -10.79 -4.14 -12.91
C THR A 49 -9.28 -3.86 -12.78
N LEU A 50 -8.70 -4.24 -11.65
CA LEU A 50 -7.28 -4.08 -11.36
C LEU A 50 -6.43 -4.98 -12.28
N PRO A 51 -6.76 -6.27 -12.50
CA PRO A 51 -6.15 -7.06 -13.57
C PRO A 51 -6.20 -6.39 -14.95
N ALA A 52 -7.36 -5.88 -15.38
CA ALA A 52 -7.51 -5.22 -16.67
C ALA A 52 -6.65 -3.96 -16.77
N LEU A 53 -6.61 -3.15 -15.71
CA LEU A 53 -5.72 -1.98 -15.61
C LEU A 53 -4.26 -2.39 -15.79
N LEU A 54 -3.80 -3.39 -15.04
CA LEU A 54 -2.39 -3.83 -15.08
C LEU A 54 -2.03 -4.46 -16.44
N PHE A 55 -2.92 -5.25 -17.02
CA PHE A 55 -2.73 -5.84 -18.33
C PHE A 55 -2.55 -4.74 -19.39
N LEU A 56 -3.50 -3.80 -19.50
CA LEU A 56 -3.42 -2.72 -20.48
C LEU A 56 -2.25 -1.79 -20.24
N SER A 57 -1.90 -1.50 -18.99
CA SER A 57 -0.69 -0.73 -18.67
C SER A 57 0.56 -1.42 -19.20
N MET A 58 0.64 -2.74 -19.07
CA MET A 58 1.81 -3.50 -19.52
C MET A 58 1.88 -3.61 -21.05
N VAL A 59 0.74 -3.79 -21.73
CA VAL A 59 0.72 -3.82 -23.21
C VAL A 59 1.08 -2.47 -23.83
N ARG A 60 0.65 -1.36 -23.22
CA ARG A 60 0.96 0.00 -23.70
C ARG A 60 2.37 0.48 -23.36
N THR A 61 3.10 -0.29 -22.57
CA THR A 61 4.44 0.09 -22.17
C THR A 61 5.36 -0.05 -23.38
N ASP A 62 5.88 1.08 -23.86
CA ASP A 62 6.87 1.09 -24.93
C ASP A 62 8.26 0.77 -24.35
N PHE A 63 8.74 -0.44 -24.63
CA PHE A 63 10.07 -0.89 -24.22
C PHE A 63 11.18 -0.40 -25.17
N SER A 64 10.84 0.16 -26.33
CA SER A 64 11.82 0.66 -27.31
C SER A 64 12.36 2.04 -26.94
N THR A 65 11.56 2.87 -26.26
CA THR A 65 11.98 4.17 -25.71
C THR A 65 12.61 4.05 -24.32
N MET A 66 13.29 2.93 -24.05
CA MET A 66 13.87 2.65 -22.74
C MET A 66 14.79 3.80 -22.31
N PRO A 67 14.56 4.45 -21.13
CA PRO A 67 15.64 5.18 -20.50
C PRO A 67 16.79 4.21 -20.24
N SER A 68 17.98 4.75 -19.96
CA SER A 68 19.15 3.95 -19.57
C SER A 68 18.71 2.75 -18.72
N PRO A 69 18.93 1.50 -19.17
CA PRO A 69 18.49 0.29 -18.45
C PRO A 69 18.92 0.28 -16.99
N TRP A 70 20.01 1.01 -16.69
CA TRP A 70 20.52 1.25 -15.35
C TRP A 70 19.53 1.96 -14.42
N LEU A 71 18.73 2.91 -14.92
CA LEU A 71 17.72 3.62 -14.12
C LEU A 71 16.57 2.70 -13.70
N ILE A 72 16.12 1.85 -14.62
CA ILE A 72 15.07 0.87 -14.36
C ILE A 72 15.58 -0.16 -13.36
N LEU A 73 16.78 -0.71 -13.59
CA LEU A 73 17.39 -1.68 -12.70
C LEU A 73 17.58 -1.10 -11.30
N TYR A 74 18.08 0.14 -11.20
CA TYR A 74 18.22 0.84 -9.93
C TYR A 74 16.86 1.02 -9.23
N GLY A 75 15.83 1.47 -9.96
CA GLY A 75 14.49 1.64 -9.41
C GLY A 75 13.85 0.32 -8.92
N LEU A 76 14.07 -0.78 -9.64
CA LEU A 76 13.62 -2.11 -9.26
C LEU A 76 14.36 -2.64 -8.03
N LEU A 77 15.69 -2.55 -8.01
CA LEU A 77 16.51 -2.99 -6.88
C LEU A 77 16.26 -2.14 -5.63
N GLY A 78 16.16 -0.82 -5.78
CA GLY A 78 15.84 0.11 -4.71
C GLY A 78 14.44 -0.15 -4.14
N THR A 79 13.47 -0.44 -5.01
CA THR A 79 12.12 -0.87 -4.58
C THR A 79 12.15 -2.18 -3.81
N LEU A 80 12.84 -3.20 -4.34
CA LEU A 80 12.95 -4.51 -3.69
C LEU A 80 13.63 -4.39 -2.33
N THR A 81 14.72 -3.61 -2.26
CA THR A 81 15.47 -3.36 -1.03
C THR A 81 14.61 -2.63 -0.01
N GLY A 82 13.94 -1.54 -0.41
CA GLY A 82 13.02 -0.81 0.46
C GLY A 82 11.87 -1.69 0.97
N PHE A 83 11.34 -2.56 0.12
CA PHE A 83 10.34 -3.56 0.51
C PHE A 83 10.87 -4.53 1.57
N LEU A 84 12.06 -5.11 1.36
CA LEU A 84 12.66 -6.05 2.31
C LEU A 84 12.95 -5.40 3.67
N ILE A 85 13.43 -4.16 3.66
CA ILE A 85 13.63 -3.36 4.87
C ILE A 85 12.29 -3.14 5.59
N LEU A 86 11.24 -2.72 4.89
CA LEU A 86 9.92 -2.52 5.48
C LEU A 86 9.31 -3.81 6.03
N GLU A 87 9.47 -4.93 5.34
CA GLU A 87 9.05 -6.25 5.82
C GLU A 87 9.80 -6.65 7.09
N ALA A 88 11.12 -6.44 7.15
CA ALA A 88 11.93 -6.72 8.33
C ALA A 88 11.54 -5.83 9.52
N LEU A 89 11.37 -4.53 9.28
CA LEU A 89 10.89 -3.57 10.29
C LEU A 89 9.49 -3.95 10.78
N ALA A 90 8.56 -4.27 9.88
CA ALA A 90 7.22 -4.70 10.24
C ALA A 90 7.22 -6.01 11.04
N ALA A 91 8.06 -6.97 10.65
CA ALA A 91 8.19 -8.24 11.37
C ALA A 91 8.75 -8.05 12.80
N ARG A 92 9.66 -7.09 12.99
CA ARG A 92 10.30 -6.78 14.27
C ARG A 92 9.41 -5.94 15.18
N PHE A 93 8.73 -4.93 14.65
CA PHE A 93 8.09 -3.88 15.43
C PHE A 93 6.55 -3.94 15.48
N ILE A 94 5.90 -4.69 14.59
CA ILE A 94 4.43 -4.80 14.57
C ILE A 94 4.02 -6.20 15.03
N PRO A 95 3.42 -6.36 16.22
CA PRO A 95 3.05 -7.68 16.74
C PRO A 95 1.97 -8.37 15.89
N GLU A 96 0.92 -7.64 15.49
CA GLU A 96 -0.21 -8.20 14.76
C GLU A 96 0.14 -8.43 13.28
N ARG A 97 0.13 -9.69 12.84
CA ARG A 97 0.47 -10.07 11.45
C ARG A 97 -0.37 -9.34 10.40
N ARG A 98 -1.66 -9.13 10.65
CA ARG A 98 -2.56 -8.42 9.72
C ARG A 98 -2.17 -6.95 9.55
N GLN A 99 -1.76 -6.28 10.64
CA GLN A 99 -1.31 -4.90 10.60
C GLN A 99 0.02 -4.75 9.85
N ARG A 100 0.89 -5.77 9.87
CA ARG A 100 2.13 -5.79 9.06
C ARG A 100 1.83 -5.62 7.58
N GLY A 101 0.87 -6.38 7.06
CA GLY A 101 0.48 -6.32 5.65
C GLY A 101 -0.03 -4.94 5.26
N ILE A 102 -0.88 -4.34 6.10
CA ILE A 102 -1.40 -2.98 5.89
C ILE A 102 -0.28 -1.94 5.91
N PHE A 103 0.62 -2.00 6.91
CA PHE A 103 1.73 -1.08 7.05
C PHE A 103 2.68 -1.15 5.86
N VAL A 104 3.11 -2.36 5.48
CA VAL A 104 4.03 -2.56 4.36
C VAL A 104 3.38 -2.04 3.07
N GLN A 105 2.15 -2.46 2.75
CA GLN A 105 1.38 -1.98 1.59
C GLN A 105 1.23 -0.45 1.56
N GLY A 106 0.97 0.15 2.72
CA GLY A 106 0.85 1.58 2.86
C GLY A 106 2.16 2.33 2.61
N SER A 107 3.27 1.72 3.02
CA SER A 107 4.60 2.36 3.01
C SER A 107 5.34 2.20 1.69
N PHE A 108 5.20 1.06 0.99
CA PHE A 108 5.99 0.79 -0.23
C PHE A 108 5.25 1.08 -1.54
N ARG A 109 3.91 1.05 -1.58
CA ARG A 109 3.15 1.13 -2.84
C ARG A 109 2.54 2.52 -3.05
N GLY A 110 3.22 3.37 -3.81
CA GLY A 110 2.72 4.72 -4.14
C GLY A 110 1.92 4.82 -5.44
N ASN A 111 1.21 5.94 -5.58
CA ASN A 111 0.39 6.29 -6.73
C ASN A 111 1.23 6.87 -7.89
N MET A 112 2.23 6.11 -8.31
CA MET A 112 3.25 6.54 -9.27
C MET A 112 2.68 6.75 -10.68
N GLY A 113 1.72 5.93 -11.10
CA GLY A 113 1.08 6.04 -12.41
C GLY A 113 0.28 7.32 -12.61
N ILE A 114 -0.43 7.77 -11.59
CA ILE A 114 -1.30 8.94 -11.71
C ILE A 114 -0.54 10.20 -11.26
N MET A 115 -0.09 10.23 -10.01
CA MET A 115 0.58 11.40 -9.44
C MET A 115 2.00 11.53 -10.01
N GLY A 116 2.74 10.43 -10.09
CA GLY A 116 4.15 10.45 -10.48
C GLY A 116 4.35 10.87 -11.93
N LEU A 117 3.56 10.31 -12.86
CA LEU A 117 3.60 10.73 -14.26
C LEU A 117 3.11 12.17 -14.45
N ALA A 118 2.07 12.59 -13.73
CA ALA A 118 1.62 13.99 -13.78
C ALA A 118 2.71 14.96 -13.30
N TYR A 119 3.43 14.62 -12.23
CA TYR A 119 4.55 15.42 -11.72
C TYR A 119 5.70 15.49 -12.73
N VAL A 120 6.08 14.35 -13.33
CA VAL A 120 7.16 14.34 -14.34
C VAL A 120 6.74 15.12 -15.59
N GLN A 121 5.51 14.96 -16.08
CA GLN A 121 4.97 15.72 -17.21
C GLN A 121 5.03 17.23 -16.96
N ASN A 122 4.75 17.69 -15.74
CA ASN A 122 4.79 19.11 -15.39
C ASN A 122 6.22 19.64 -15.24
N ALA A 123 7.13 18.83 -14.67
CA ALA A 123 8.50 19.25 -14.40
C ALA A 123 9.44 19.14 -15.61
N TYR A 124 9.26 18.11 -16.45
CA TYR A 124 10.18 17.73 -17.51
C TYR A 124 9.54 17.64 -18.90
N GLY A 125 8.24 17.91 -19.02
CA GLY A 125 7.54 17.86 -20.30
C GLY A 125 7.56 16.46 -20.94
N PRO A 126 7.31 16.37 -22.26
CA PRO A 126 7.26 15.10 -23.00
C PRO A 126 8.56 14.28 -22.91
N GLU A 127 9.71 14.95 -22.87
CA GLU A 127 11.03 14.31 -22.85
C GLU A 127 11.27 13.46 -21.59
N GLY A 128 10.72 13.86 -20.44
CA GLY A 128 10.84 13.08 -19.20
C GLY A 128 9.85 11.93 -19.08
N ILE A 129 8.76 11.94 -19.84
CA ILE A 129 7.62 11.04 -19.64
C ILE A 129 7.91 9.64 -20.15
N GLY A 130 8.61 9.48 -21.27
CA GLY A 130 8.95 8.13 -21.77
C GLY A 130 9.73 7.34 -20.72
N ALA A 131 10.78 7.96 -20.17
CA ALA A 131 11.59 7.39 -19.11
C ALA A 131 10.78 7.07 -17.84
N ALA A 132 9.95 8.01 -17.41
CA ALA A 132 9.11 7.86 -16.23
C ALA A 132 8.03 6.78 -16.42
N ALA A 133 7.35 6.74 -17.56
CA ALA A 133 6.31 5.77 -17.87
C ALA A 133 6.83 4.34 -17.79
N LEU A 134 8.01 4.09 -18.37
CA LEU A 134 8.59 2.75 -18.34
C LEU A 134 9.10 2.36 -16.94
N LEU A 135 9.73 3.30 -16.22
CA LEU A 135 10.13 3.08 -14.83
C LEU A 135 8.89 2.77 -13.96
N VAL A 136 7.84 3.57 -14.09
CA VAL A 136 6.57 3.39 -13.38
C VAL A 136 5.94 2.05 -13.73
N GLY A 137 5.87 1.67 -15.01
CA GLY A 137 5.34 0.38 -15.45
C GLY A 137 6.09 -0.79 -14.82
N SER A 138 7.43 -0.76 -14.91
CA SER A 138 8.31 -1.79 -14.35
C SER A 138 8.18 -1.91 -12.83
N VAL A 139 8.25 -0.77 -12.10
CA VAL A 139 8.12 -0.77 -10.63
C VAL A 139 6.69 -1.13 -10.21
N THR A 140 5.68 -0.76 -10.98
CA THR A 140 4.28 -1.14 -10.70
C THR A 140 4.10 -2.65 -10.77
N VAL A 141 4.67 -3.31 -11.78
CA VAL A 141 4.69 -4.78 -11.85
C VAL A 141 5.31 -5.37 -10.60
N LEU A 142 6.50 -4.89 -10.21
CA LEU A 142 7.17 -5.35 -9.00
C LEU A 142 6.31 -5.11 -7.75
N TYR A 143 5.70 -3.93 -7.60
CA TYR A 143 4.82 -3.61 -6.49
C TYR A 143 3.65 -4.58 -6.36
N ASN A 144 3.03 -4.96 -7.47
CA ASN A 144 1.91 -5.90 -7.45
C ASN A 144 2.35 -7.30 -7.01
N ILE A 145 3.50 -7.79 -7.47
CA ILE A 145 4.04 -9.10 -7.06
C ILE A 145 4.36 -9.09 -5.56
N LEU A 146 5.12 -8.09 -5.11
CA LEU A 146 5.48 -7.92 -3.70
C LEU A 146 4.24 -7.77 -2.82
N ALA A 147 3.22 -7.07 -3.33
CA ALA A 147 1.96 -6.89 -2.62
C ALA A 147 1.25 -8.23 -2.34
N VAL A 148 1.20 -9.12 -3.33
CA VAL A 148 0.62 -10.46 -3.18
C VAL A 148 1.40 -11.28 -2.16
N ILE A 149 2.73 -11.23 -2.22
CA ILE A 149 3.61 -11.97 -1.30
C ILE A 149 3.34 -11.54 0.16
N THR A 150 3.38 -10.23 0.43
CA THR A 150 3.12 -9.67 1.76
C THR A 150 1.73 -10.00 2.26
N LEU A 151 0.69 -9.85 1.43
CA LEU A 151 -0.68 -10.09 1.86
C LEU A 151 -0.97 -11.58 2.07
N THR A 152 -0.40 -12.46 1.26
CA THR A 152 -0.50 -13.92 1.45
C THR A 152 0.14 -14.35 2.77
N ARG A 153 1.31 -13.78 3.12
CA ARG A 153 2.01 -14.05 4.38
C ARG A 153 1.31 -13.47 5.61
N SER A 154 0.88 -12.21 5.53
CA SER A 154 0.26 -11.48 6.66
C SER A 154 -1.15 -11.97 6.98
N LEU A 155 -1.91 -12.38 5.97
CA LEU A 155 -3.29 -12.87 6.14
C LEU A 155 -3.39 -14.38 6.36
N GLY A 156 -2.26 -15.08 6.56
CA GLY A 156 -2.24 -16.44 7.10
C GLY A 156 -2.37 -17.58 6.09
N GLY A 157 -1.90 -17.40 4.85
CA GLY A 157 -1.83 -18.49 3.87
C GLY A 157 -0.79 -19.56 4.25
N GLY A 158 -1.12 -20.45 5.19
CA GLY A 158 -0.33 -21.63 5.59
C GLY A 158 1.12 -21.35 6.07
N LYS A 159 1.74 -22.34 6.73
CA LYS A 159 3.20 -22.32 6.96
C LYS A 159 3.85 -23.01 5.74
N GLY A 160 4.81 -22.36 5.08
CA GLY A 160 5.61 -22.95 3.99
C GLY A 160 5.49 -22.22 2.63
N ILE A 161 6.32 -22.64 1.67
CA ILE A 161 6.42 -22.07 0.32
C ILE A 161 5.24 -22.47 -0.59
N LYS A 162 4.68 -23.68 -0.42
CA LYS A 162 3.59 -24.21 -1.28
C LYS A 162 2.33 -23.32 -1.31
N PRO A 163 1.77 -22.86 -0.18
CA PRO A 163 0.61 -21.96 -0.18
C PRO A 163 0.90 -20.60 -0.82
N ILE A 164 2.14 -20.11 -0.68
CA ILE A 164 2.60 -18.85 -1.28
C ILE A 164 2.66 -19.01 -2.80
N LEU A 165 3.29 -20.07 -3.31
CA LEU A 165 3.36 -20.35 -4.75
C LEU A 165 1.96 -20.54 -5.35
N ASN A 166 1.07 -21.26 -4.66
CA ASN A 166 -0.31 -21.45 -5.12
C ASN A 166 -1.10 -20.12 -5.09
N GLY A 167 -0.88 -19.29 -4.05
CA GLY A 167 -1.47 -17.97 -3.94
C GLY A 167 -0.99 -16.99 -5.02
N ILE A 168 0.28 -17.10 -5.43
CA ILE A 168 0.88 -16.37 -6.55
C ILE A 168 0.30 -16.85 -7.87
N ALA A 169 0.32 -18.17 -8.13
CA ALA A 169 -0.14 -18.76 -9.38
C ALA A 169 -1.64 -18.51 -9.65
N LYS A 170 -2.46 -18.48 -8.59
CA LYS A 170 -3.90 -18.19 -8.69
C LYS A 170 -4.23 -16.70 -8.55
N ASN A 171 -3.23 -15.82 -8.47
CA ASN A 171 -3.49 -14.41 -8.29
C ASN A 171 -3.89 -13.76 -9.63
N PRO A 172 -5.11 -13.21 -9.76
CA PRO A 172 -5.56 -12.62 -11.02
C PRO A 172 -4.67 -11.45 -11.46
N LEU A 173 -4.02 -10.73 -10.53
CA LEU A 173 -3.09 -9.66 -10.86
C LEU A 173 -1.81 -10.19 -11.53
N ILE A 174 -1.29 -11.31 -11.02
CA ILE A 174 -0.05 -11.91 -11.54
C ILE A 174 -0.33 -12.54 -12.90
N ILE A 175 -1.44 -13.26 -13.04
CA ILE A 175 -1.88 -13.82 -14.32
C ILE A 175 -2.02 -12.71 -15.36
N ALA A 176 -2.67 -11.59 -15.02
CA ALA A 176 -2.80 -10.45 -15.92
C ALA A 176 -1.44 -9.90 -16.38
N ILE A 177 -0.52 -9.61 -15.45
CA ILE A 177 0.82 -9.10 -15.80
C ILE A 177 1.58 -10.11 -16.68
N LEU A 178 1.61 -11.39 -16.29
CA LEU A 178 2.33 -12.42 -17.04
C LEU A 178 1.74 -12.65 -18.42
N SER A 179 0.42 -12.59 -18.56
CA SER A 179 -0.25 -12.69 -19.85
C SER A 179 -0.04 -11.47 -20.74
N ALA A 180 0.24 -10.29 -20.16
CA ALA A 180 0.49 -9.06 -20.90
C ALA A 180 1.94 -8.92 -21.39
N LEU A 181 2.90 -9.54 -20.69
CA LEU A 181 4.33 -9.51 -21.01
C LEU A 181 4.64 -9.84 -22.48
N PRO A 182 4.11 -10.93 -23.08
CA PRO A 182 4.35 -11.24 -24.49
C PRO A 182 3.90 -10.12 -25.41
N PHE A 183 2.74 -9.50 -25.16
CA PHE A 183 2.22 -8.43 -26.01
C PHE A 183 3.06 -7.16 -25.91
N GLY A 184 3.47 -6.78 -24.69
CA GLY A 184 4.33 -5.62 -24.48
C GLY A 184 5.75 -5.81 -25.05
N LEU A 185 6.38 -6.97 -24.83
CA LEU A 185 7.76 -7.24 -25.26
C LEU A 185 7.88 -7.50 -26.77
N LEU A 186 6.90 -8.18 -27.36
CA LEU A 186 6.89 -8.50 -28.80
C LEU A 186 6.24 -7.40 -29.64
N GLY A 187 5.72 -6.34 -29.02
CA GLY A 187 5.01 -5.26 -29.71
C GLY A 187 3.74 -5.74 -30.42
N ILE A 188 3.08 -6.79 -29.92
CA ILE A 188 1.86 -7.31 -30.54
C ILE A 188 0.72 -6.35 -30.24
N GLU A 189 0.25 -5.66 -31.27
CA GLU A 189 -0.90 -4.78 -31.17
C GLU A 189 -2.18 -5.57 -30.89
N LEU A 190 -2.92 -5.13 -29.87
CA LEU A 190 -4.24 -5.69 -29.57
C LEU A 190 -5.31 -5.02 -30.43
N PRO A 191 -6.37 -5.76 -30.83
CA PRO A 191 -7.51 -5.16 -31.51
C PRO A 191 -8.12 -4.03 -30.66
N GLN A 192 -8.53 -2.95 -31.31
CA GLN A 192 -9.12 -1.78 -30.61
C GLN A 192 -10.33 -2.14 -29.74
N LEU A 193 -11.11 -3.15 -30.14
CA LEU A 193 -12.22 -3.66 -29.33
C LEU A 193 -11.74 -4.14 -27.94
N VAL A 194 -10.62 -4.87 -27.86
CA VAL A 194 -10.06 -5.38 -26.61
C VAL A 194 -9.53 -4.23 -25.76
N ILE A 195 -8.84 -3.27 -26.38
CA ILE A 195 -8.28 -2.09 -25.71
C ILE A 195 -9.40 -1.25 -25.10
N THR A 196 -10.43 -0.92 -25.88
CA THR A 196 -11.57 -0.12 -25.43
C THR A 196 -12.38 -0.83 -24.36
N THR A 197 -12.64 -2.13 -24.52
CA THR A 197 -13.36 -2.91 -23.51
C THR A 197 -12.58 -3.00 -22.20
N GLY A 198 -11.27 -3.29 -22.28
CA GLY A 198 -10.41 -3.31 -21.12
C GLY A 198 -10.33 -1.94 -20.43
N ASN A 199 -10.37 -0.84 -21.19
CA ASN A 199 -10.39 0.51 -20.65
C ASN A 199 -11.62 0.80 -19.80
N TYR A 200 -12.81 0.28 -20.16
CA TYR A 200 -14.00 0.44 -19.32
C TYR A 200 -13.78 -0.12 -17.91
N PHE A 201 -13.17 -1.30 -17.81
CA PHE A 201 -12.83 -1.90 -16.52
C PHE A 201 -11.65 -1.18 -15.85
N ALA A 202 -10.58 -0.89 -16.58
CA ALA A 202 -9.40 -0.23 -16.05
C ALA A 202 -9.73 1.12 -15.39
N ASN A 203 -10.51 1.95 -16.08
CA ASN A 203 -10.92 3.29 -15.63
C ASN A 203 -11.87 3.24 -14.42
N MET A 204 -12.58 2.13 -14.21
CA MET A 204 -13.42 1.92 -13.02
C MET A 204 -12.59 1.62 -11.75
N THR A 205 -11.36 1.13 -11.89
CA THR A 205 -10.52 0.67 -10.78
C THR A 205 -10.29 1.75 -9.73
N LEU A 206 -9.84 2.94 -10.15
CA LEU A 206 -9.47 3.99 -9.21
C LEU A 206 -10.70 4.62 -8.52
N PRO A 207 -11.75 5.07 -9.25
CA PRO A 207 -12.93 5.65 -8.59
C PRO A 207 -13.57 4.69 -7.60
N LEU A 208 -13.76 3.43 -7.99
CA LEU A 208 -14.39 2.43 -7.11
C LEU A 208 -13.50 2.11 -5.91
N ALA A 209 -12.17 2.07 -6.10
CA ALA A 209 -11.24 1.86 -4.99
C ALA A 209 -11.23 3.01 -3.99
N LEU A 210 -11.24 4.26 -4.47
CA LEU A 210 -11.30 5.44 -3.63
C LEU A 210 -12.63 5.52 -2.86
N LEU A 211 -13.74 5.30 -3.55
CA LEU A 211 -15.07 5.31 -2.94
C LEU A 211 -15.23 4.21 -1.88
N CYS A 212 -14.74 2.99 -2.16
CA CYS A 212 -14.69 1.90 -1.17
C CYS A 212 -13.77 2.25 0.01
N THR A 213 -12.61 2.84 -0.24
CA THR A 213 -11.69 3.27 0.82
C THR A 213 -12.36 4.30 1.73
N GLY A 214 -12.99 5.33 1.14
CA GLY A 214 -13.76 6.36 1.83
C GLY A 214 -14.87 5.76 2.69
N ALA A 215 -15.72 4.91 2.11
CA ALA A 215 -16.83 4.25 2.81
C ALA A 215 -16.39 3.36 3.98
N SER A 216 -15.10 3.03 4.06
CA SER A 216 -14.53 2.17 5.08
C SER A 216 -13.74 2.90 6.15
N LEU A 217 -13.53 4.21 5.98
CA LEU A 217 -12.80 5.02 6.93
C LEU A 217 -13.66 5.18 8.19
N ASN A 218 -13.19 4.57 9.28
CA ASN A 218 -13.75 4.80 10.60
C ASN A 218 -12.94 5.90 11.29
N LEU A 219 -13.50 7.11 11.34
CA LEU A 219 -12.87 8.30 11.92
C LEU A 219 -12.54 8.12 13.42
N LYS A 220 -13.30 7.29 14.16
CA LYS A 220 -13.02 6.97 15.57
C LYS A 220 -11.82 6.03 15.69
N ALA A 221 -11.69 5.05 14.80
CA ALA A 221 -10.55 4.13 14.77
C ALA A 221 -9.24 4.81 14.31
N LEU A 222 -9.34 5.88 13.50
CA LEU A 222 -8.18 6.67 13.07
C LEU A 222 -7.37 7.23 14.25
N ARG A 223 -8.04 7.57 15.36
CA ARG A 223 -7.37 8.10 16.57
C ARG A 223 -6.51 7.06 17.30
N GLY A 224 -6.84 5.77 17.21
CA GLY A 224 -6.09 4.68 17.87
C GLY A 224 -4.91 4.14 17.06
N GLY A 225 -4.89 4.33 15.74
CA GLY A 225 -3.86 3.83 14.81
C GLY A 225 -3.01 4.92 14.14
N ALA A 226 -3.13 6.16 14.59
CA ALA A 226 -2.49 7.33 13.99
C ALA A 226 -0.97 7.21 13.91
N MET A 227 -0.33 6.60 14.91
CA MET A 227 1.13 6.45 14.96
C MET A 227 1.67 5.50 13.87
N LEU A 228 1.05 4.33 13.68
CA LEU A 228 1.47 3.37 12.65
C LEU A 228 1.28 3.94 11.23
N THR A 229 0.16 4.64 11.03
CA THR A 229 -0.16 5.32 9.77
C THR A 229 0.79 6.51 9.53
N GLY A 230 1.14 7.25 10.58
CA GLY A 230 2.12 8.33 10.55
C GLY A 230 3.50 7.81 10.13
N TRP A 231 3.97 6.71 10.74
CA TRP A 231 5.23 6.08 10.35
C TRP A 231 5.23 5.57 8.90
N ALA A 232 4.12 4.99 8.43
CA ALA A 232 4.02 4.58 7.04
C ALA A 232 4.13 5.78 6.08
N THR A 233 3.49 6.88 6.45
CA THR A 233 3.49 8.14 5.69
C THR A 233 4.88 8.77 5.66
N VAL A 234 5.56 8.87 6.81
CA VAL A 234 6.92 9.42 6.92
C VAL A 234 7.90 8.57 6.11
N ASN A 235 7.84 7.24 6.25
CA ASN A 235 8.70 6.35 5.46
C ASN A 235 8.47 6.54 3.96
N ARG A 236 7.21 6.66 3.52
CA ARG A 236 6.86 6.80 2.11
C ARG A 236 7.27 8.15 1.52
N LEU A 237 7.02 9.24 2.23
CA LEU A 237 7.22 10.59 1.70
C LEU A 237 8.63 11.11 1.92
N PHE A 238 9.36 10.61 2.91
CA PHE A 238 10.70 11.08 3.25
C PHE A 238 11.76 9.99 3.12
N CYS A 239 11.66 8.88 3.87
CA CYS A 239 12.75 7.93 3.95
C CYS A 239 13.04 7.22 2.61
N ILE A 240 12.01 6.71 1.94
CA ILE A 240 12.18 5.98 0.67
C ILE A 240 12.68 6.90 -0.45
N PRO A 241 12.08 8.07 -0.72
CA PRO A 241 12.57 8.98 -1.74
C PRO A 241 13.99 9.45 -1.45
N LEU A 242 14.30 9.78 -0.19
CA LEU A 242 15.64 10.25 0.18
C LEU A 242 16.70 9.17 -0.07
N LEU A 243 16.45 7.93 0.38
CA LEU A 243 17.41 6.84 0.18
C LEU A 243 17.60 6.49 -1.30
N LEU A 244 16.52 6.47 -2.09
CA LEU A 244 16.59 6.22 -3.54
C LEU A 244 17.34 7.33 -4.28
N VAL A 245 17.10 8.60 -3.94
CA VAL A 245 17.73 9.72 -4.62
C VAL A 245 19.21 9.83 -4.22
N LEU A 246 19.54 9.70 -2.93
CA LEU A 246 20.93 9.74 -2.48
C LEU A 246 21.75 8.58 -3.04
N GLY A 247 21.18 7.37 -3.10
CA GLY A 247 21.86 6.23 -3.70
C GLY A 247 22.08 6.39 -5.21
N ALA A 248 21.09 6.93 -5.94
CA ALA A 248 21.26 7.23 -7.36
C ALA A 248 22.28 8.37 -7.58
N TRP A 249 22.29 9.38 -6.70
CA TRP A 249 23.27 10.46 -6.78
C TRP A 249 24.70 9.94 -6.57
N ALA A 250 24.91 9.07 -5.59
CA ALA A 250 26.21 8.44 -5.32
C ALA A 250 26.70 7.55 -6.49
N LEU A 251 25.79 7.00 -7.28
CA LEU A 251 26.10 6.20 -8.48
C LEU A 251 26.28 7.05 -9.75
N GLY A 252 26.20 8.38 -9.66
CA GLY A 252 26.46 9.29 -10.78
C GLY A 252 25.32 9.38 -11.80
N PHE A 253 24.07 9.11 -11.41
CA PHE A 253 22.93 9.29 -12.29
C PHE A 253 22.73 10.76 -12.71
N SER A 254 22.19 10.98 -13.91
CA SER A 254 21.93 12.32 -14.44
C SER A 254 20.92 13.09 -13.58
N GLN A 255 21.01 14.43 -13.61
CA GLN A 255 20.10 15.32 -12.87
C GLN A 255 18.62 15.04 -13.17
N GLN A 256 18.31 14.75 -14.44
CA GLN A 256 16.95 14.42 -14.88
C GLN A 256 16.49 13.07 -14.29
N ALA A 257 17.34 12.05 -14.28
CA ALA A 257 17.01 10.74 -13.70
C ALA A 257 16.76 10.83 -12.19
N LEU A 258 17.55 11.63 -11.46
CA LEU A 258 17.34 11.90 -10.04
C LEU A 258 16.00 12.59 -9.78
N GLY A 259 15.64 13.59 -10.60
CA GLY A 259 14.36 14.27 -10.50
C GLY A 259 13.17 13.35 -10.80
N ILE A 260 13.27 12.51 -11.82
CA ILE A 260 12.25 11.50 -12.14
C ILE A 260 12.07 10.52 -10.96
N LEU A 261 13.16 9.98 -10.41
CA LEU A 261 13.13 9.10 -9.25
C LEU A 261 12.48 9.77 -8.05
N PHE A 262 12.85 11.01 -7.76
CA PHE A 262 12.28 11.79 -6.66
C PHE A 262 10.78 11.98 -6.82
N LEU A 263 10.32 12.46 -7.97
CA LEU A 263 8.90 12.76 -8.23
C LEU A 263 8.03 11.51 -8.18
N ILE A 264 8.53 10.38 -8.70
CA ILE A 264 7.81 9.10 -8.69
C ILE A 264 7.77 8.51 -7.27
N SER A 265 8.91 8.48 -6.58
CA SER A 265 9.00 7.85 -5.25
C SER A 265 8.26 8.63 -4.16
N SER A 266 8.18 9.96 -4.27
CA SER A 266 7.48 10.86 -3.33
C SER A 266 5.96 10.87 -3.47
N THR A 267 5.40 10.01 -4.32
CA THR A 267 3.95 9.90 -4.48
C THR A 267 3.27 9.30 -3.23
N PRO A 268 2.06 9.79 -2.88
CA PRO A 268 1.29 9.23 -1.78
C PRO A 268 0.90 7.77 -2.06
N THR A 269 0.54 7.03 -1.01
CA THR A 269 0.11 5.63 -1.11
C THR A 269 -1.01 5.43 -2.13
N ALA A 270 -0.91 4.37 -2.95
CA ALA A 270 -1.94 4.04 -3.92
C ALA A 270 -3.22 3.54 -3.24
N ALA A 271 -4.37 4.07 -3.65
CA ALA A 271 -5.68 3.62 -3.17
C ALA A 271 -5.92 2.11 -3.40
N ALA A 272 -5.33 1.55 -4.45
CA ALA A 272 -5.35 0.13 -4.77
C ALA A 272 -4.83 -0.77 -3.62
N SER A 273 -3.91 -0.26 -2.78
CA SER A 273 -3.38 -0.98 -1.61
C SER A 273 -4.47 -1.35 -0.61
N TYR A 274 -5.43 -0.45 -0.40
CA TYR A 274 -6.54 -0.67 0.53
C TYR A 274 -7.47 -1.78 0.03
N VAL A 275 -7.95 -1.64 -1.20
CA VAL A 275 -8.90 -2.58 -1.81
C VAL A 275 -8.31 -3.98 -1.90
N MET A 276 -7.04 -4.08 -2.28
CA MET A 276 -6.32 -5.34 -2.36
C MET A 276 -6.24 -6.04 -1.00
N THR A 277 -5.93 -5.27 0.06
CA THR A 277 -5.89 -5.80 1.43
C THR A 277 -7.27 -6.24 1.92
N ARG A 278 -8.31 -5.46 1.62
CA ARG A 278 -9.69 -5.78 2.00
C ARG A 278 -10.22 -7.01 1.27
N ALA A 279 -10.04 -7.09 -0.05
CA ALA A 279 -10.51 -8.21 -0.86
C ALA A 279 -9.87 -9.54 -0.43
N MET A 280 -8.54 -9.55 -0.22
CA MET A 280 -7.85 -10.76 0.26
C MET A 280 -8.15 -11.09 1.72
N GLY A 281 -8.34 -10.08 2.59
CA GLY A 281 -8.76 -10.29 3.97
C GLY A 281 -10.19 -10.83 4.10
N GLY A 282 -11.12 -10.37 3.26
CA GLY A 282 -12.50 -10.85 3.20
C GLY A 282 -12.59 -12.32 2.78
N ARG A 283 -11.82 -12.72 1.76
CA ARG A 283 -11.74 -14.13 1.33
C ARG A 283 -11.33 -15.08 2.46
N GLN A 284 -10.42 -14.65 3.33
CA GLN A 284 -10.01 -15.45 4.50
C GLN A 284 -11.13 -15.60 5.52
N ARG A 285 -11.93 -14.55 5.77
CA ARG A 285 -13.08 -14.62 6.68
C ARG A 285 -14.14 -15.60 6.17
N THR A 286 -14.50 -15.50 4.90
CA THR A 286 -15.45 -16.43 4.27
C THR A 286 -14.92 -17.86 4.28
N GLY A 287 -13.63 -18.08 3.96
CA GLY A 287 -13.01 -19.41 4.00
C GLY A 287 -12.95 -20.04 5.38
N ARG A 288 -12.70 -19.24 6.44
CA ARG A 288 -12.77 -19.71 7.83
C ARG A 288 -14.18 -20.06 8.26
N GLN A 289 -15.18 -19.24 7.89
CA GLN A 289 -16.58 -19.55 8.17
C GLN A 289 -17.03 -20.85 7.47
N HIS A 290 -16.64 -21.07 6.22
CA HIS A 290 -16.97 -22.30 5.51
C HIS A 290 -16.31 -23.54 6.13
N HIS A 291 -15.03 -23.44 6.53
CA HIS A 291 -14.37 -24.54 7.26
C HIS A 291 -14.94 -24.76 8.67
N SER A 292 -15.35 -23.71 9.39
CA SER A 292 -15.99 -23.87 10.69
C SER A 292 -17.39 -24.47 10.59
N HIS A 293 -18.16 -24.16 9.54
CA HIS A 293 -19.47 -24.79 9.31
C HIS A 293 -19.34 -26.26 8.87
N HIS A 294 -18.31 -26.61 8.09
CA HIS A 294 -18.05 -28.02 7.75
C HIS A 294 -17.59 -28.85 8.96
N HIS A 295 -16.85 -28.27 9.90
CA HIS A 295 -16.50 -28.96 11.15
C HIS A 295 -17.62 -28.93 12.20
N ALA A 296 -18.47 -27.90 12.24
CA ALA A 296 -19.63 -27.85 13.13
C ALA A 296 -20.71 -28.88 12.74
N GLY A 297 -20.81 -29.27 11.47
CA GLY A 297 -21.67 -30.37 11.02
C GLY A 297 -21.22 -31.77 11.44
N LEU A 298 -20.02 -31.92 12.01
CA LEU A 298 -19.43 -33.20 12.44
C LEU A 298 -19.17 -33.29 13.95
N ALA A 299 -19.48 -32.24 14.72
CA ALA A 299 -19.21 -32.15 16.15
C ALA A 299 -20.50 -32.00 16.97
N HIS A 300 -21.48 -32.88 16.75
CA HIS A 300 -22.53 -33.17 17.72
C HIS A 300 -22.17 -34.41 18.54
N HIS A 301 -21.07 -34.34 19.31
CA HIS A 301 -20.92 -35.14 20.52
C HIS A 301 -19.92 -34.47 21.48
N HIS A 302 -20.45 -34.08 22.64
CA HIS A 302 -19.77 -33.80 23.92
C HIS A 302 -18.43 -33.03 23.92
N GLN A 303 -18.49 -31.77 24.39
CA GLN A 303 -17.72 -31.35 25.59
C GLN A 303 -18.20 -29.98 26.12
N PRO A 304 -18.25 -29.76 27.46
CA PRO A 304 -18.71 -28.52 28.06
C PRO A 304 -17.57 -27.52 28.32
N GLY A 305 -17.91 -26.23 28.25
CA GLY A 305 -17.21 -25.14 28.96
C GLY A 305 -15.82 -24.73 28.46
N ARG A 306 -15.74 -23.68 27.64
CA ARG A 306 -14.56 -22.81 27.58
C ARG A 306 -14.96 -21.34 27.70
N ARG A 307 -14.48 -20.72 28.79
CA ARG A 307 -14.56 -19.29 29.09
C ARG A 307 -13.93 -18.48 27.95
N SER A 308 -14.58 -17.37 27.66
CA SER A 308 -14.09 -16.28 26.82
C SER A 308 -12.92 -15.58 27.50
N ASP A 309 -11.71 -15.83 27.03
CA ASP A 309 -10.53 -15.04 27.40
C ASP A 309 -10.53 -13.73 26.61
N GLU A 310 -10.73 -12.63 27.34
CA GLU A 310 -10.49 -11.26 26.88
C GLU A 310 -9.00 -11.10 26.52
N LEU A 311 -8.71 -10.55 25.34
CA LEU A 311 -7.36 -10.25 24.88
C LEU A 311 -6.88 -8.92 25.50
N PRO A 312 -5.78 -8.88 26.27
CA PRO A 312 -5.19 -7.63 26.71
C PRO A 312 -4.41 -7.00 25.55
N GLY A 313 -4.82 -5.79 25.18
CA GLY A 313 -4.11 -4.93 24.22
C GLY A 313 -3.29 -3.86 24.94
N VAL A 314 -2.27 -3.37 24.22
CA VAL A 314 -1.58 -2.06 24.38
C VAL A 314 -0.16 -2.06 25.01
N ASP A 315 0.34 -3.13 25.63
CA ASP A 315 1.67 -3.05 26.29
C ASP A 315 2.90 -3.08 25.34
N GLY A 316 2.74 -3.57 24.11
CA GLY A 316 3.84 -3.65 23.13
C GLY A 316 4.27 -2.30 22.52
N VAL A 317 3.40 -1.28 22.57
CA VAL A 317 3.66 0.03 21.95
C VAL A 317 4.58 0.89 22.83
N ILE A 318 4.52 0.71 24.14
CA ILE A 318 5.31 1.48 25.12
C ILE A 318 6.81 1.09 25.07
N HIS A 319 7.11 -0.17 24.75
CA HIS A 319 8.50 -0.63 24.59
C HIS A 319 9.19 -0.06 23.34
N LEU A 320 8.44 0.32 22.30
CA LEU A 320 8.96 0.97 21.10
C LEU A 320 9.50 2.38 21.39
N VAL A 321 8.86 3.08 22.33
CA VAL A 321 9.22 4.46 22.72
C VAL A 321 10.52 4.49 23.52
N ARG A 322 10.77 3.51 24.39
CA ARG A 322 11.98 3.48 25.22
C ARG A 322 13.26 3.15 24.46
N LEU A 323 13.19 2.45 23.33
CA LEU A 323 14.40 2.07 22.58
C LEU A 323 14.93 3.20 21.68
N PHE A 324 14.08 4.12 21.22
CA PHE A 324 14.50 5.27 20.40
C PHE A 324 14.81 6.54 21.19
N HIS A 325 14.41 6.63 22.46
CA HIS A 325 14.78 7.74 23.35
C HIS A 325 16.22 7.63 23.92
N VAL A 326 16.95 6.55 23.60
CA VAL A 326 18.34 6.31 24.06
C VAL A 326 19.38 7.13 23.27
N LEU A 327 18.97 7.95 22.29
CA LEU A 327 19.84 8.89 21.57
C LEU A 327 19.75 10.35 22.04
N ALA A 328 19.07 10.63 23.15
CA ALA A 328 19.08 11.96 23.78
C ALA A 328 19.93 11.95 25.05
N PRO A 329 20.85 12.91 25.26
CA PRO A 329 21.67 12.96 26.47
C PRO A 329 20.80 13.22 27.70
N ALA A 330 20.98 12.39 28.73
CA ALA A 330 20.25 12.51 29.99
C ALA A 330 20.59 13.82 30.72
N PRO A 331 19.60 14.54 31.29
CA PRO A 331 19.88 15.65 32.20
C PRO A 331 20.44 15.10 33.52
N SER A 332 21.47 15.79 34.01
CA SER A 332 22.24 15.41 35.19
C SER A 332 21.40 15.39 36.46
N SER A 333 21.66 14.36 37.26
CA SER A 333 21.12 14.13 38.59
C SER A 333 21.60 15.19 39.60
N ARG A 334 20.66 15.77 40.35
CA ARG A 334 20.88 16.14 41.76
C ARG A 334 19.70 15.62 42.59
N GLY A 335 20.00 14.72 43.51
CA GLY A 335 19.07 14.22 44.53
C GLY A 335 19.10 15.07 45.81
N PRO A 336 18.75 14.51 46.98
CA PRO A 336 17.45 14.78 47.63
C PRO A 336 17.56 15.19 49.12
N GLU A 337 16.59 15.93 49.66
CA GLU A 337 16.35 16.07 51.11
C GLU A 337 14.88 16.47 51.34
N ARG A 338 14.02 15.59 51.88
CA ARG A 338 13.77 15.21 53.30
C ARG A 338 12.74 16.10 54.04
N ARG A 339 11.71 15.39 54.54
CA ARG A 339 11.06 15.50 55.87
C ARG A 339 9.94 16.53 56.15
N GLY A 340 8.90 16.00 56.82
CA GLY A 340 7.97 16.68 57.75
C GLY A 340 6.82 17.41 57.06
N ASP A 341 5.59 17.44 57.55
CA ASP A 341 5.00 16.99 58.80
C ASP A 341 3.46 16.87 58.63
N ARG A 342 2.89 15.98 59.44
CA ARG A 342 1.60 15.99 60.14
C ARG A 342 0.50 17.02 59.81
N VAL A 343 -0.73 16.48 59.75
CA VAL A 343 -1.94 16.85 60.55
C VAL A 343 -2.35 18.33 60.58
N HIS A 344 -3.53 18.66 60.04
CA HIS A 344 -4.62 19.23 60.84
C HIS A 344 -5.96 19.28 60.09
N SER A 345 -7.00 18.92 60.84
CA SER A 345 -8.44 19.07 60.57
C SER A 345 -8.88 20.51 60.29
N CYS A 346 -9.85 20.66 59.38
CA CYS A 346 -11.19 21.23 59.61
C CYS A 346 -12.01 21.04 58.33
#